data_AF-A0A1F7YJX3-F1
#
_entry.id   AF-A0A1F7YJX3-F1
#
_cell.length_a   1.000
_cell.length_b   1.000
_cell.length_c   1.000
_cell.angle_alpha   90.00
_cell.angle_beta   90.00
_cell.angle_gamma   90.00
#
_symmetry.space_group_name_H-M   'P 1'
#
loop_
_entity.id
_entity.type
_entity.pdbx_description
1 polymer ?
#
loop_
_entity_poly.entity_id
_entity_poly.type
_entity_poly.pdbx_seq_one_letter_code
_entity_poly.pdbx_strand_id
1 'polypeptide(L)'
;MKIVIFNPQSSFSPELQKKLSSLGKVSYTKTREALQENKLLEMAKDVDIIGVDPDPLGGFEKAKEKLTKIMASVPGLKGVCLSTTSFGWVD
;
A
#
# COMPACT_ATOMS: atom_id res chain seq x y z
N MET A 1 15.41 -1.48 2.49
CA MET A 1 14.01 -1.93 2.44
C MET A 1 13.20 -0.98 1.57
N LYS A 2 12.28 -1.47 0.74
CA LYS A 2 11.35 -0.69 -0.08
C LYS A 2 9.94 -0.85 0.48
N ILE A 3 9.29 0.26 0.77
CA ILE A 3 7.93 0.30 1.30
C ILE A 3 7.08 1.08 0.32
N VAL A 4 5.94 0.53 -0.09
CA VAL A 4 4.90 1.29 -0.80
C VAL A 4 3.72 1.50 0.12
N ILE A 5 3.13 2.69 0.10
CA ILE A 5 1.97 3.05 0.90
C ILE A 5 0.88 3.56 -0.05
N PHE A 6 -0.22 2.83 -0.13
CA PHE A 6 -1.43 3.22 -0.85
C PHE A 6 -2.26 4.19 0.00
N ASN A 7 -1.67 5.33 0.33
CA ASN A 7 -2.28 6.47 1.04
C ASN A 7 -1.37 7.69 0.83
N PRO A 8 -1.89 8.92 0.67
CA PRO A 8 -1.05 10.11 0.56
C PRO A 8 -0.08 10.31 1.71
N GLN A 9 1.13 10.78 1.39
CA GLN A 9 2.14 11.15 2.38
C GLN A 9 1.60 12.21 3.36
N SER A 10 0.74 13.12 2.89
CA SER A 10 0.08 14.13 3.72
C SER A 10 -0.87 13.57 4.78
N SER A 11 -1.26 12.29 4.69
CA SER A 11 -2.02 11.60 5.75
C SER A 11 -1.17 11.27 6.98
N PHE A 12 0.16 11.45 6.91
CA PHE A 12 1.09 11.12 7.99
C PHE A 12 1.69 12.38 8.61
N SER A 13 1.84 12.41 9.93
CA SER A 13 2.55 13.49 10.60
C SER A 13 4.04 13.54 10.18
N PRO A 14 4.72 14.69 10.27
CA PRO A 14 6.14 14.79 9.94
C PRO A 14 7.02 13.79 10.70
N GLU A 15 6.67 13.51 11.96
CA GLU A 15 7.36 12.53 12.80
C GLU A 15 7.22 11.10 12.25
N LEU A 16 6.02 10.71 11.81
CA LEU A 16 5.77 9.40 11.20
C LEU A 16 6.48 9.27 9.86
N GLN A 17 6.48 10.32 9.03
CA GLN A 17 7.20 10.33 7.77
C GLN A 17 8.72 10.15 7.98
N LYS A 18 9.29 10.82 9.00
CA LYS A 18 10.70 10.68 9.38
C LYS A 18 11.02 9.27 9.88
N LYS A 19 10.12 8.69 10.68
CA LYS A 19 10.28 7.31 11.15
C LYS A 19 10.23 6.32 9.99
N LEU A 20 9.24 6.43 9.11
CA LEU A 20 9.11 5.57 7.92
C LEU A 20 10.31 5.68 6.99
N SER A 21 10.82 6.89 6.72
CA SER A 21 11.99 7.08 5.86
C SER A 21 13.29 6.56 6.48
N SER A 22 13.39 6.50 7.81
CA SER A 22 14.54 5.84 8.48
C SER A 22 14.56 4.32 8.33
N LEU A 23 13.41 3.69 8.03
CA LEU A 23 13.29 2.24 7.85
C LEU A 23 13.59 1.80 6.40
N GLY A 24 13.48 2.70 5.43
CA GLY A 24 13.73 2.38 4.04
C GLY A 24 13.26 3.45 3.06
N LYS A 25 13.30 3.10 1.76
CA LYS A 25 12.77 3.94 0.69
C LYS A 25 11.26 3.78 0.65
N VAL A 26 10.53 4.87 0.90
CA VAL A 26 9.06 4.87 0.97
C VAL A 26 8.47 5.61 -0.23
N SER A 27 7.53 4.98 -0.91
CA SER A 27 6.69 5.60 -1.94
C SER A 27 5.25 5.68 -1.47
N TYR A 28 4.57 6.77 -1.81
CA TYR A 28 3.17 7.01 -1.44
C TYR A 28 2.34 7.23 -2.71
N THR A 29 1.03 6.95 -2.64
CA THR A 29 0.11 7.48 -3.65
C THR A 29 0.02 9.00 -3.50
N LYS A 30 -0.33 9.71 -4.58
CA LYS A 30 -0.47 11.18 -4.52
C LYS A 30 -1.79 11.59 -3.85
N THR A 31 -2.85 10.84 -4.12
CA THR A 31 -4.22 11.08 -3.63
C THR A 31 -4.80 9.77 -3.07
N ARG A 32 -5.97 9.87 -2.42
CA ARG A 32 -6.77 8.70 -1.99
C ARG A 32 -7.66 8.13 -3.09
N GLU A 33 -7.66 8.75 -4.26
CA GLU A 33 -8.50 8.32 -5.38
C GLU A 33 -8.11 6.92 -5.84
N ALA A 34 -9.12 6.19 -6.31
CA ALA A 34 -8.92 4.87 -6.87
C ALA A 34 -7.94 4.93 -8.05
N LEU A 35 -6.87 4.14 -7.96
CA LEU A 35 -5.90 4.02 -9.04
C LEU A 35 -6.21 2.79 -9.91
N GLN A 36 -5.77 2.89 -11.16
CA GLN A 36 -5.76 1.74 -12.06
C GLN A 36 -4.84 0.65 -11.52
N GLU A 37 -5.25 -0.61 -11.67
CA GLU A 37 -4.54 -1.78 -11.14
C GLU A 37 -3.08 -1.84 -11.61
N ASN A 38 -2.82 -1.60 -12.90
CA ASN A 38 -1.46 -1.59 -13.46
C ASN A 38 -0.52 -0.60 -12.77
N LYS A 39 -1.04 0.56 -12.36
CA LYS A 39 -0.26 1.58 -11.65
C LYS A 39 0.07 1.13 -10.23
N LEU A 40 -0.87 0.46 -9.55
CA LEU A 40 -0.63 -0.10 -8.22
C LEU A 40 0.39 -1.24 -8.28
N LEU A 41 0.31 -2.10 -9.30
CA LEU A 41 1.29 -3.17 -9.56
C LEU A 41 2.69 -2.61 -9.82
N GLU A 42 2.79 -1.57 -10.65
CA GLU A 42 4.07 -0.91 -10.93
C GLU A 42 4.67 -0.29 -9.66
N MET A 43 3.84 0.37 -8.83
CA MET A 43 4.28 0.95 -7.57
C MET A 43 4.71 -0.09 -6.53
N ALA A 44 4.08 -1.27 -6.54
CA ALA A 44 4.39 -2.38 -5.65
C ALA A 44 5.54 -3.27 -6.17
N LYS A 45 6.09 -2.98 -7.35
CA LYS A 45 7.17 -3.79 -7.91
C LYS A 45 8.41 -3.81 -7.00
N ASP A 46 8.88 -5.01 -6.71
CA ASP A 46 10.07 -5.28 -5.89
C ASP A 46 10.02 -4.64 -4.49
N VAL A 47 8.83 -4.48 -3.90
CA VAL A 47 8.68 -3.94 -2.54
C VAL A 47 8.81 -5.04 -1.48
N ASP A 48 9.30 -4.65 -0.30
CA ASP A 48 9.36 -5.52 0.86
C ASP A 48 8.08 -5.44 1.70
N ILE A 49 7.44 -4.26 1.75
CA ILE A 49 6.25 -4.00 2.58
C ILE A 49 5.24 -3.18 1.78
N ILE A 50 3.95 -3.52 1.92
CA ILE A 50 2.83 -2.75 1.37
C ILE A 50 1.97 -2.23 2.53
N GLY A 51 1.87 -0.92 2.67
CA GLY A 51 0.86 -0.26 3.49
C GLY A 51 -0.39 0.00 2.65
N VAL A 52 -1.54 -0.47 3.09
CA VAL A 52 -2.77 -0.42 2.30
C VAL A 52 -3.86 0.37 3.02
N ASP A 53 -4.42 1.31 2.27
CA ASP A 53 -5.76 1.83 2.49
C ASP A 53 -6.70 1.29 1.40
N PRO A 54 -7.96 0.95 1.70
CA PRO A 54 -8.90 0.46 0.69
C PRO A 54 -9.27 1.52 -0.36
N ASP A 55 -9.16 2.83 -0.06
CA ASP A 55 -9.63 3.87 -0.98
C ASP A 55 -8.88 3.83 -2.33
N PRO A 56 -7.53 3.79 -2.39
CA PRO A 56 -6.83 3.70 -3.68
C PRO A 56 -7.04 2.40 -4.43
N LEU A 57 -7.51 1.34 -3.76
CA LEU A 57 -7.91 0.09 -4.39
C LEU A 57 -9.34 0.17 -4.98
N GLY A 58 -10.10 1.21 -4.68
CA GLY A 58 -11.51 1.36 -5.08
C GLY A 58 -12.49 0.93 -4.01
N GLY A 59 -12.13 1.11 -2.74
CA GLY A 59 -12.93 0.77 -1.56
C GLY A 59 -12.89 -0.72 -1.22
N PHE A 60 -13.52 -1.09 -0.10
CA PHE A 60 -13.56 -2.46 0.41
C PHE A 60 -14.12 -3.49 -0.60
N GLU A 61 -15.03 -3.07 -1.48
CA GLU A 61 -15.63 -3.94 -2.51
C GLU A 61 -14.60 -4.49 -3.50
N LYS A 62 -13.63 -3.66 -3.90
CA LYS A 62 -12.61 -4.00 -4.91
C LYS A 62 -11.25 -4.30 -4.30
N ALA A 63 -11.07 -3.95 -3.03
CA ALA A 63 -9.79 -4.07 -2.34
C ALA A 63 -9.28 -5.51 -2.29
N LYS A 64 -10.16 -6.49 -2.03
CA LYS A 64 -9.77 -7.90 -1.96
C LYS A 64 -9.12 -8.38 -3.26
N GLU A 65 -9.85 -8.29 -4.38
CA GLU A 65 -9.36 -8.78 -5.67
C GLU A 65 -8.04 -8.09 -6.07
N LYS A 66 -7.97 -6.76 -5.95
CA LYS A 66 -6.77 -6.02 -6.35
C LYS A 66 -5.60 -6.28 -5.43
N LEU A 67 -5.80 -6.31 -4.12
CA LEU A 67 -4.72 -6.55 -3.17
C LEU A 67 -4.15 -7.96 -3.33
N THR A 68 -5.00 -8.98 -3.51
CA THR A 68 -4.55 -10.35 -3.77
C THR A 68 -3.67 -10.42 -5.02
N LYS A 69 -4.05 -9.77 -6.13
CA LYS A 69 -3.21 -9.70 -7.35
C LYS A 69 -1.88 -8.98 -7.10
N ILE A 70 -1.90 -7.87 -6.37
CA ILE A 70 -0.70 -7.11 -6.04
C ILE A 70 0.24 -7.98 -5.19
N MET A 71 -0.27 -8.63 -4.14
CA MET A 71 0.51 -9.54 -3.30
C MET A 71 1.12 -10.69 -4.10
N ALA A 72 0.34 -11.32 -4.99
CA ALA A 72 0.82 -12.40 -5.86
C ALA A 72 1.92 -11.94 -6.84
N SER A 73 1.92 -10.65 -7.22
CA SER A 73 2.94 -10.09 -8.12
C SER A 73 4.28 -9.76 -7.44
N VAL A 74 4.35 -9.82 -6.10
CA VAL A 74 5.53 -9.45 -5.31
C VAL A 74 6.04 -10.68 -4.54
N PRO A 75 6.86 -11.55 -5.16
CA PRO A 75 7.32 -12.79 -4.52
C PRO A 75 8.21 -12.56 -3.29
N GLY A 76 8.81 -11.36 -3.16
CA GLY A 76 9.65 -10.97 -2.03
C GLY A 76 8.91 -10.24 -0.91
N LEU A 77 7.57 -10.19 -0.93
CA LEU A 77 6.77 -9.45 0.03
C LEU A 77 6.92 -10.03 1.44
N LYS A 78 7.32 -9.19 2.39
CA LYS A 78 7.54 -9.57 3.80
C LYS A 78 6.37 -9.24 4.71
N GLY A 79 5.51 -8.30 4.31
CA GLY A 79 4.35 -7.93 5.12
C GLY A 79 3.41 -6.93 4.44
N VAL A 80 2.16 -6.99 4.88
CA VAL A 80 1.09 -6.05 4.51
C VAL A 80 0.60 -5.36 5.78
N CYS A 81 0.51 -4.03 5.77
CA CYS A 81 0.05 -3.23 6.89
C CYS A 81 -1.27 -2.55 6.53
N LEU A 82 -2.31 -2.75 7.34
CA LEU A 82 -3.64 -2.20 7.09
C LEU A 82 -3.83 -0.89 7.85
N SER A 83 -4.49 0.09 7.23
CA SER A 83 -4.94 1.31 7.90
C SER A 83 -6.20 1.12 8.76
N THR A 84 -6.82 -0.07 8.70
CA THR A 84 -8.11 -0.36 9.33
C THR A 84 -8.02 -1.57 10.26
N THR A 85 -8.96 -1.65 11.21
CA THR A 85 -9.14 -2.85 12.05
C THR A 85 -9.84 -3.99 11.30
N SER A 86 -10.46 -3.72 10.14
CA SER A 86 -11.08 -4.72 9.29
C SER A 86 -10.04 -5.40 8.41
N PHE A 87 -9.98 -6.72 8.45
CA PHE A 87 -9.05 -7.53 7.66
C PHE A 87 -9.75 -8.56 6.79
N GLY A 88 -11.10 -8.62 6.78
CA GLY A 88 -11.86 -9.61 6.01
C GLY A 88 -11.77 -9.47 4.48
N TRP A 89 -11.14 -8.40 4.01
CA TRP A 89 -10.87 -8.11 2.60
C TRP A 89 -9.41 -8.39 2.22
N VAL A 90 -8.63 -8.97 3.11
CA VAL A 90 -7.28 -9.50 2.84
C VAL A 90 -7.39 -11.03 2.78
N ASP A 91 -6.70 -11.64 1.82
CA ASP A 91 -6.68 -13.10 1.62
C ASP A 91 -5.43 -13.73 2.27
#